data_AF-A0A1B7XU34-F1
#
_entry.id   AF-A0A1B7XU34-F1
#
_cell.length_a   1.000
_cell.length_b   1.000
_cell.length_c   1.000
_cell.angle_alpha   90.00
_cell.angle_beta   90.00
_cell.angle_gamma   90.00
#
_symmetry.space_group_name_H-M   'P 1'
#
loop_
_entity.id
_entity.type
_entity.pdbx_description
1 polymer ?
#
loop_
_entity_poly.entity_id
_entity_poly.type
_entity_poly.pdbx_seq_one_letter_code
_entity_poly.pdbx_strand_id
1 'polypeptide(L)'
;MHSHLRPITKRVRLSVFLALLLLLAFFALLNPPAAVGLQEPFRYNKPQQESEVLTELPELAASGRPEQQGPEPEFCTQRFGPDYLYGLRDRVIQYCSPTSTSLAAAANLTCFHSRTQNRDDAFCFAQGALLDPRTKTFNLDCDVRRPTTSESSRGIIPFTGIKGYWYDTGPGVLFQKYIKVAHRSSASSTSAQIQPRPSQARPIISILLKREGALNIWHSLMELWSMTLSLDVLRLTPDPADPTKPFFHIPADAPRTQVVFLDDHPEGPLYPLWGMFAGREPVRLANILEDPARSQAFAETPQNLVIPLAGSSNPTWQNDWEERDCRDAPLLRVFTRRIMQHFGLLQETGRRPTEVLNVTLIDRRGSRKLLDQDALLGAARAKFPGVNFQAFDFGALSFPDQLRVVQSTDVLVGVHGAGLTHTMFLREGGAAVVEIQPSTMSYKGFRNMAQMLGQAYVSAHAEMVGAEDRRRNLAKRDRWHWADVRLGEDQFLELITEAIESVRSRGA
;
A
#
# COMPACT_ATOMS: atom_id res chain seq x y z
N MET A 1 -48.97 -0.43 51.33
CA MET A 1 -47.97 -1.49 51.59
C MET A 1 -46.65 -1.07 50.95
N HIS A 2 -45.73 -0.50 51.73
CA HIS A 2 -44.39 -0.11 51.27
C HIS A 2 -43.46 -1.32 51.31
N SER A 3 -42.79 -1.62 50.19
CA SER A 3 -41.80 -2.69 50.09
C SER A 3 -40.42 -2.20 50.52
N HIS A 4 -39.85 -2.88 51.51
CA HIS A 4 -38.48 -2.68 51.99
C HIS A 4 -37.47 -3.30 51.01
N LEU A 5 -36.74 -2.48 50.26
CA LEU A 5 -35.48 -2.88 49.62
C LEU A 5 -34.32 -2.62 50.60
N ARG A 6 -33.70 -3.70 51.10
CA ARG A 6 -32.51 -3.61 51.96
C ARG A 6 -31.28 -3.19 51.13
N PRO A 7 -30.44 -2.27 51.61
CA PRO A 7 -29.23 -1.86 50.90
C PRO A 7 -28.15 -2.95 50.99
N ILE A 8 -27.73 -3.46 49.83
CA ILE A 8 -26.57 -4.36 49.71
C ILE A 8 -25.31 -3.61 50.16
N THR A 9 -24.67 -4.10 51.22
CA THR A 9 -23.52 -3.45 51.86
C THR A 9 -22.30 -3.39 50.95
N LYS A 10 -21.48 -2.33 51.08
CA LYS A 10 -20.28 -2.09 50.25
C LYS A 10 -19.30 -3.28 50.18
N ARG A 11 -19.24 -4.12 51.22
CA ARG A 11 -18.41 -5.35 51.25
C ARG A 11 -18.87 -6.40 50.25
N VAL A 12 -20.18 -6.56 50.03
CA VAL A 12 -20.71 -7.51 49.05
C VAL A 12 -20.42 -7.02 47.63
N ARG A 13 -20.53 -5.72 47.36
CA ARG A 13 -20.17 -5.14 46.06
C ARG A 13 -18.68 -5.31 45.74
N LEU A 14 -17.80 -5.11 46.73
CA LEU A 14 -16.36 -5.30 46.55
C LEU A 14 -16.02 -6.77 46.30
N SER A 15 -16.68 -7.71 46.99
CA SER A 15 -16.45 -9.14 46.82
C SER A 15 -16.93 -9.64 45.46
N VAL A 16 -18.07 -9.16 44.97
CA VAL A 16 -18.59 -9.47 43.63
C VAL A 16 -17.68 -8.89 42.54
N PHE A 17 -17.17 -7.66 42.74
CA PHE A 17 -16.25 -7.03 41.79
C PHE A 17 -14.91 -7.76 41.71
N LEU A 18 -14.37 -8.20 42.86
CA LEU A 18 -13.14 -8.98 42.91
C LEU A 18 -13.31 -10.36 42.27
N ALA A 19 -14.46 -11.01 42.48
CA ALA A 19 -14.79 -12.27 41.84
C ALA A 19 -14.90 -12.13 40.31
N LEU A 20 -15.51 -11.05 39.81
CA LEU A 20 -15.57 -10.73 38.37
C LEU A 20 -14.20 -10.46 37.76
N LEU A 21 -13.32 -9.74 38.47
CA LEU A 21 -11.93 -9.52 38.03
C LEU A 21 -11.12 -10.81 37.97
N LEU A 22 -11.27 -11.69 38.97
CA LEU A 22 -10.61 -12.99 38.98
C LEU A 22 -11.17 -13.91 37.88
N LEU A 23 -12.47 -13.85 37.60
CA LEU A 23 -13.07 -14.60 36.50
C LEU A 23 -12.57 -14.10 35.14
N LEU A 24 -12.47 -12.77 34.94
CA LEU A 24 -11.91 -12.15 33.73
C LEU A 24 -10.43 -12.49 33.55
N ALA A 25 -9.63 -12.46 34.62
CA ALA A 25 -8.24 -12.88 34.58
C ALA A 25 -8.09 -14.37 34.27
N PHE A 26 -8.96 -15.22 34.80
CA PHE A 26 -9.00 -16.65 34.51
C PHE A 26 -9.40 -16.93 33.06
N PHE A 27 -10.39 -16.21 32.51
CA PHE A 27 -10.73 -16.30 31.09
C PHE A 27 -9.61 -15.81 30.17
N ALA A 28 -8.86 -14.78 30.56
CA ALA A 28 -7.69 -14.30 29.82
C ALA A 28 -6.50 -15.29 29.85
N LEU A 29 -6.39 -16.10 30.91
CA LEU A 29 -5.39 -17.15 31.03
C LEU A 29 -5.77 -18.43 30.26
N LEU A 30 -7.06 -18.75 30.15
CA LEU A 30 -7.56 -19.89 29.38
C LEU A 30 -7.64 -19.60 27.87
N ASN A 31 -7.88 -18.35 27.49
CA ASN A 31 -7.80 -17.86 26.12
C ASN A 31 -6.73 -16.76 26.05
N PRO A 32 -5.42 -17.13 26.03
CA PRO A 32 -4.41 -16.15 25.67
C PRO A 32 -4.83 -15.55 24.32
N PRO A 33 -4.82 -14.22 24.13
CA PRO A 33 -4.99 -13.66 22.81
C PRO A 33 -3.96 -14.39 21.94
N ALA A 34 -4.44 -15.06 20.90
CA ALA A 34 -3.55 -15.65 19.93
C ALA A 34 -2.58 -14.52 19.56
N ALA A 35 -1.31 -14.69 19.94
CA ALA A 35 -0.26 -13.94 19.27
C ALA A 35 -0.54 -14.24 17.81
N VAL A 36 -1.00 -13.23 17.07
CA VAL A 36 -0.98 -13.26 15.62
C VAL A 36 0.50 -13.32 15.32
N GLY A 37 1.03 -14.55 15.35
CA GLY A 37 2.39 -14.82 14.96
C GLY A 37 2.48 -14.27 13.56
N LEU A 38 3.48 -13.44 13.32
CA LEU A 38 4.01 -13.16 12.00
C LEU A 38 4.31 -14.54 11.38
N GLN A 39 3.31 -15.16 10.76
CA GLN A 39 3.53 -16.27 9.85
C GLN A 39 4.38 -15.65 8.75
N GLU A 40 5.61 -16.13 8.59
CA GLU A 40 6.46 -15.71 7.49
C GLU A 40 5.64 -15.81 6.19
N PRO A 41 5.34 -14.68 5.53
CA PRO A 41 4.46 -14.68 4.36
C PRO A 41 5.11 -15.36 3.14
N PHE A 42 6.37 -15.81 3.30
CA PHE A 42 7.18 -16.46 2.29
C PHE A 42 7.50 -17.91 2.72
N ARG A 43 6.50 -18.79 2.78
CA ARG A 43 6.76 -20.24 2.82
C ARG A 43 7.29 -20.70 1.46
N TYR A 44 8.59 -20.50 1.23
CA TYR A 44 9.32 -21.21 0.19
C TYR A 44 9.52 -22.65 0.65
N ASN A 45 8.88 -23.60 -0.03
CA ASN A 45 9.27 -25.00 0.09
C ASN A 45 10.66 -25.16 -0.58
N LYS A 46 11.63 -25.63 0.22
CA LYS A 46 13.09 -25.72 -0.01
C LYS A 46 13.86 -24.39 0.14
N PRO A 47 14.99 -24.38 0.90
CA PRO A 47 15.91 -23.25 0.86
C PRO A 47 16.54 -23.23 -0.52
N GLN A 48 16.08 -22.31 -1.37
CA GLN A 48 16.80 -22.00 -2.59
C GLN A 48 18.09 -21.28 -2.18
N GLN A 49 19.15 -21.79 -2.77
CA GLN A 49 20.55 -21.54 -2.52
C GLN A 49 20.88 -20.04 -2.58
N GLU A 50 21.77 -19.62 -1.67
CA GLU A 50 22.63 -18.42 -1.63
C GLU A 50 22.11 -17.11 -2.24
N SER A 51 22.23 -16.04 -1.45
CA SER A 51 22.16 -14.58 -1.68
C SER A 51 22.51 -13.98 -3.07
N GLU A 52 22.27 -14.65 -4.19
CA GLU A 52 22.61 -14.25 -5.55
C GLU A 52 21.67 -13.13 -6.07
N VAL A 53 22.21 -12.26 -6.92
CA VAL A 53 21.42 -11.23 -7.59
C VAL A 53 20.42 -11.88 -8.55
N LEU A 54 19.15 -11.55 -8.36
CA LEU A 54 18.06 -12.01 -9.21
C LEU A 54 18.07 -11.31 -10.57
N THR A 55 18.00 -12.06 -11.66
CA THR A 55 17.76 -11.53 -13.01
C THR A 55 16.30 -11.15 -13.23
N GLU A 56 15.38 -11.90 -12.60
CA GLU A 56 13.93 -11.66 -12.58
C GLU A 56 13.35 -11.97 -11.18
N LEU A 57 12.20 -11.39 -10.84
CA LEU A 57 11.53 -11.76 -9.59
C LEU A 57 10.90 -13.17 -9.75
N PRO A 58 11.18 -14.12 -8.84
CA PRO A 58 10.56 -15.44 -8.88
C PRO A 58 9.02 -15.38 -8.88
N GLU A 59 8.45 -14.41 -8.16
CA GLU A 59 7.00 -14.21 -8.09
C GLU A 59 6.41 -13.78 -9.43
N LEU A 60 7.18 -13.05 -10.26
CA LEU A 60 6.76 -12.63 -11.59
C LEU A 60 6.64 -13.83 -12.53
N ALA A 61 7.66 -14.70 -12.55
CA ALA A 61 7.64 -15.94 -13.33
C ALA A 61 6.43 -16.83 -12.96
N ALA A 62 6.08 -16.88 -11.68
CA ALA A 62 4.90 -17.61 -11.18
C ALA A 62 3.55 -16.88 -11.38
N SER A 63 3.51 -15.64 -11.92
CA SER A 63 2.27 -14.90 -12.24
C SER A 63 1.83 -14.97 -13.70
N GLY A 64 2.59 -15.65 -14.56
CA GLY A 64 2.29 -15.68 -15.98
C GLY A 64 0.87 -16.16 -16.24
N ARG A 65 0.11 -15.42 -17.04
CA ARG A 65 -1.10 -15.95 -17.66
C ARG A 65 -0.70 -16.92 -18.78
N PRO A 66 -1.50 -17.96 -19.08
CA PRO A 66 -1.42 -18.63 -20.37
C PRO A 66 -1.57 -17.60 -21.50
N GLU A 67 -0.87 -17.82 -22.62
CA GLU A 67 -0.77 -16.92 -23.80
C GLU A 67 -2.01 -16.04 -24.04
N GLN A 68 -1.85 -14.71 -23.88
CA GLN A 68 -2.81 -13.73 -24.36
C GLN A 68 -2.39 -13.17 -25.73
N GLN A 69 -3.40 -12.86 -26.53
CA GLN A 69 -3.34 -12.45 -27.92
C GLN A 69 -2.66 -11.08 -28.10
N GLY A 70 -1.43 -11.10 -28.61
CA GLY A 70 -0.71 -9.93 -29.13
C GLY A 70 0.13 -9.17 -28.11
N PRO A 71 1.07 -8.31 -28.57
CA PRO A 71 1.93 -7.52 -27.69
C PRO A 71 1.13 -6.43 -26.95
N GLU A 72 1.41 -6.23 -25.66
CA GLU A 72 0.86 -5.12 -24.87
C GLU A 72 1.39 -3.76 -25.35
N PRO A 73 0.60 -2.68 -25.27
CA PRO A 73 1.07 -1.32 -25.57
C PRO A 73 2.25 -0.90 -24.68
N GLU A 74 3.17 -0.10 -25.22
CA GLU A 74 4.36 0.41 -24.49
C GLU A 74 3.97 1.10 -23.17
N PHE A 75 2.87 1.86 -23.16
CA PHE A 75 2.35 2.47 -21.94
C PHE A 75 2.15 1.45 -20.81
N CYS A 76 1.63 0.27 -21.15
CA CYS A 76 1.25 -0.80 -20.24
C CYS A 76 2.48 -1.58 -19.76
N THR A 77 3.37 -1.99 -20.68
CA THR A 77 4.59 -2.72 -20.32
C THR A 77 5.50 -1.89 -19.41
N GLN A 78 5.64 -0.59 -19.70
CA GLN A 78 6.45 0.34 -18.91
C GLN A 78 5.85 0.73 -17.55
N ARG A 79 4.66 0.25 -17.18
CA ARG A 79 3.95 0.67 -15.94
C ARG A 79 3.46 -0.49 -15.10
N PHE A 80 2.96 -1.52 -15.75
CA PHE A 80 2.34 -2.68 -15.10
C PHE A 80 3.11 -3.97 -15.38
N GLY A 81 4.06 -3.94 -16.32
CA GLY A 81 4.97 -5.01 -16.67
C GLY A 81 6.34 -4.95 -15.96
N PRO A 82 7.16 -6.00 -16.08
CA PRO A 82 8.51 -6.06 -15.49
C PRO A 82 9.43 -4.89 -15.91
N ASP A 83 9.23 -4.33 -17.10
CA ASP A 83 9.99 -3.20 -17.63
C ASP A 83 9.96 -1.99 -16.71
N TYR A 84 8.91 -1.80 -15.90
CA TYR A 84 8.88 -0.74 -14.90
C TYR A 84 9.99 -0.91 -13.86
N LEU A 85 10.19 -2.14 -13.36
CA LEU A 85 11.22 -2.44 -12.38
C LEU A 85 12.62 -2.36 -13.01
N TYR A 86 12.80 -2.92 -14.21
CA TYR A 86 14.08 -2.89 -14.91
C TYR A 86 14.48 -1.48 -15.30
N GLY A 87 13.54 -0.67 -15.78
CA GLY A 87 13.76 0.74 -16.09
C GLY A 87 14.23 1.54 -14.86
N LEU A 88 13.67 1.27 -13.67
CA LEU A 88 14.14 1.85 -12.41
C LEU A 88 15.55 1.35 -12.05
N ARG A 89 15.78 0.03 -12.05
CA ARG A 89 17.07 -0.61 -11.75
C ARG A 89 18.21 -0.03 -12.60
N ASP A 90 17.97 0.10 -13.91
CA ASP A 90 19.00 0.48 -14.87
C ASP A 90 19.29 1.99 -14.87
N ARG A 91 18.38 2.79 -14.28
CA ARG A 91 18.51 4.25 -14.08
C ARG A 91 18.89 4.58 -12.65
N VAL A 92 19.99 3.97 -12.21
CA VAL A 92 20.59 4.15 -10.89
C VAL A 92 21.76 5.14 -10.88
N ILE A 93 21.93 5.87 -9.77
CA ILE A 93 23.07 6.73 -9.49
C ILE A 93 23.49 6.61 -8.02
N GLN A 94 24.80 6.60 -7.77
CA GLN A 94 25.39 6.81 -6.43
C GLN A 94 25.72 8.29 -6.26
N TYR A 95 24.97 9.02 -5.42
CA TYR A 95 25.14 10.47 -5.25
C TYR A 95 26.31 10.86 -4.35
N CYS A 96 26.76 10.00 -3.44
CA CYS A 96 27.91 10.36 -2.59
C CYS A 96 29.21 10.29 -3.40
N SER A 97 30.03 11.33 -3.30
CA SER A 97 31.33 11.40 -3.96
C SER A 97 32.28 10.31 -3.43
N PRO A 98 33.07 9.65 -4.30
CA PRO A 98 34.03 8.61 -3.88
C PRO A 98 35.07 9.10 -2.86
N THR A 99 35.37 10.41 -2.84
CA THR A 99 36.37 11.04 -1.96
C THR A 99 35.93 11.19 -0.51
N SER A 100 34.68 10.87 -0.16
CA SER A 100 34.15 10.92 1.21
C SER A 100 34.61 9.79 2.13
N THR A 101 35.49 8.90 1.66
CA THR A 101 35.75 7.57 2.25
C THR A 101 37.07 7.45 3.04
N SER A 102 37.30 8.31 4.04
CA SER A 102 38.45 8.12 4.96
C SER A 102 38.14 7.36 6.25
N LEU A 103 36.88 6.96 6.51
CA LEU A 103 36.48 6.22 7.71
C LEU A 103 35.56 5.02 7.40
N ALA A 104 35.72 3.95 8.18
CA ALA A 104 35.26 2.57 7.97
C ALA A 104 33.73 2.31 7.96
N ALA A 105 32.91 3.32 7.68
CA ALA A 105 31.52 3.15 7.26
C ALA A 105 31.21 4.26 6.25
N ALA A 106 31.59 4.05 5.00
CA ALA A 106 31.32 4.98 3.91
C ALA A 106 29.80 5.17 3.78
N ALA A 107 29.31 6.36 4.11
CA ALA A 107 27.92 6.70 3.88
C ALA A 107 27.68 6.77 2.36
N ASN A 108 26.60 6.14 1.91
CA ASN A 108 26.23 6.07 0.50
C ASN A 108 24.78 6.50 0.33
N LEU A 109 24.46 7.03 -0.85
CA LEU A 109 23.12 7.45 -1.25
C LEU A 109 22.88 7.02 -2.70
N THR A 110 22.31 5.83 -2.86
CA THR A 110 21.95 5.29 -4.16
C THR A 110 20.50 5.64 -4.46
N CYS A 111 20.22 6.25 -5.61
CA CYS A 111 18.85 6.56 -6.03
C CYS A 111 18.55 6.01 -7.42
N PHE A 112 17.29 5.65 -7.62
CA PHE A 112 16.75 5.02 -8.81
C PHE A 112 15.69 5.92 -9.41
N HIS A 113 15.66 6.03 -10.74
CA HIS A 113 14.84 7.01 -11.43
C HIS A 113 13.92 6.36 -12.45
N SER A 114 12.66 6.77 -12.47
CA SER A 114 11.78 6.49 -13.59
C SER A 114 11.32 7.80 -14.21
N ARG A 115 11.08 7.76 -15.51
CA ARG A 115 10.50 8.89 -16.24
C ARG A 115 9.19 8.41 -16.81
N THR A 116 8.12 8.99 -16.32
CA THR A 116 6.81 8.90 -16.97
C THR A 116 6.54 10.24 -17.66
N GLN A 117 5.68 10.28 -18.69
CA GLN A 117 5.65 11.36 -19.70
C GLN A 117 5.70 12.79 -19.14
N ASN A 118 5.21 13.04 -17.92
CA ASN A 118 5.16 14.37 -17.30
C ASN A 118 5.93 14.51 -15.98
N ARG A 119 6.67 13.49 -15.51
CA ARG A 119 7.36 13.55 -14.22
C ARG A 119 8.55 12.58 -14.13
N ASP A 120 9.64 13.08 -13.54
CA ASP A 120 10.74 12.26 -13.07
C ASP A 120 10.44 11.81 -11.64
N ASP A 121 10.37 10.50 -11.44
CA ASP A 121 10.17 9.86 -10.15
C ASP A 121 11.48 9.28 -9.64
N ALA A 122 11.68 9.36 -8.33
CA ALA A 122 12.85 8.77 -7.69
C ALA A 122 12.46 7.99 -6.44
N PHE A 123 13.28 7.01 -6.09
CA PHE A 123 13.37 6.47 -4.73
C PHE A 123 14.83 6.22 -4.41
N CYS A 124 15.18 6.10 -3.12
CA CYS A 124 16.56 6.03 -2.69
C CYS A 124 16.81 4.99 -1.61
N PHE A 125 18.05 4.51 -1.56
CA PHE A 125 18.62 3.68 -0.53
C PHE A 125 19.86 4.38 0.03
N ALA A 126 19.81 4.77 1.30
CA ALA A 126 20.95 5.37 1.99
C ALA A 126 21.60 4.36 2.93
N GLN A 127 22.92 4.34 3.00
CA GLN A 127 23.67 3.47 3.93
C GLN A 127 24.42 4.33 4.93
N GLY A 128 24.43 3.91 6.20
CA GLY A 128 25.23 4.55 7.24
C GLY A 128 24.64 5.83 7.85
N ALA A 129 23.32 6.01 7.80
CA ALA A 129 22.66 7.18 8.40
C ALA A 129 22.54 7.03 9.93
N LEU A 130 22.71 8.13 10.68
CA LEU A 130 22.54 8.17 12.14
C LEU A 130 21.40 9.10 12.52
N LEU A 131 20.53 8.71 13.45
CA LEU A 131 19.51 9.62 13.96
C LEU A 131 20.17 10.70 14.84
N ASP A 132 19.86 11.97 14.60
CA ASP A 132 20.12 13.05 15.55
C ASP A 132 18.83 13.37 16.31
N PRO A 133 18.71 12.96 17.59
CA PRO A 133 17.49 13.17 18.37
C PRO A 133 17.15 14.65 18.56
N ARG A 134 18.14 15.55 18.50
CA ARG A 134 17.95 16.99 18.71
C ARG A 134 17.26 17.63 17.52
N THR A 135 17.69 17.26 16.32
CA THR A 135 17.10 17.79 15.09
C THR A 135 16.01 16.91 14.50
N LYS A 136 15.78 15.72 15.09
CA LYS A 136 14.79 14.74 14.64
C LYS A 136 15.01 14.30 13.19
N THR A 137 16.28 14.25 12.77
CA THR A 137 16.66 13.90 11.39
C THR A 137 17.66 12.77 11.37
N PHE A 138 17.61 11.94 10.34
CA PHE A 138 18.67 11.01 10.00
C PHE A 138 19.76 11.76 9.24
N ASN A 139 20.96 11.81 9.79
CA ASN A 139 22.10 12.50 9.20
C ASN A 139 22.94 11.51 8.39
N LEU A 140 23.19 11.84 7.13
CA LEU A 140 23.97 11.08 6.17
C LEU A 140 25.20 11.90 5.75
N ASP A 141 26.39 11.39 6.03
CA ASP A 141 27.67 12.05 5.73
C ASP A 141 28.05 11.86 4.26
N CYS A 142 27.39 12.62 3.39
CA CYS A 142 27.46 12.41 1.95
C CYS A 142 27.72 13.75 1.27
N ASP A 143 28.86 13.84 0.59
CA ASP A 143 29.15 14.94 -0.34
C ASP A 143 28.48 14.65 -1.68
N VAL A 144 27.38 15.36 -1.97
CA VAL A 144 26.51 15.06 -3.10
C VAL A 144 27.14 15.55 -4.41
N ARG A 145 27.51 14.62 -5.28
CA ARG A 145 27.99 14.92 -6.64
C ARG A 145 26.83 15.22 -7.60
N ARG A 146 27.15 15.92 -8.69
CA ARG A 146 26.23 16.06 -9.83
C ARG A 146 26.32 14.84 -10.75
N PRO A 147 25.21 14.49 -11.44
CA PRO A 147 25.26 13.52 -12.53
C PRO A 147 26.20 13.98 -13.65
N THR A 148 26.89 13.03 -14.27
CA THR A 148 27.65 13.25 -15.51
C THR A 148 26.69 13.49 -16.69
N THR A 149 27.23 13.97 -17.82
CA THR A 149 26.45 14.13 -19.06
C THR A 149 25.85 12.80 -19.54
N SER A 150 26.59 11.69 -19.39
CA SER A 150 26.14 10.34 -19.77
C SER A 150 25.05 9.80 -18.83
N GLU A 151 25.14 10.08 -17.52
CA GLU A 151 24.05 9.73 -16.59
C GLU A 151 22.79 10.54 -16.90
N SER A 152 22.95 11.85 -17.15
CA SER A 152 21.83 12.75 -17.45
C SER A 152 21.10 12.37 -18.74
N SER A 153 21.83 11.95 -19.78
CA SER A 153 21.21 11.52 -21.04
C SER A 153 20.40 10.23 -20.92
N ARG A 154 20.65 9.42 -19.89
CA ARG A 154 19.86 8.21 -19.55
C ARG A 154 18.65 8.50 -18.64
N GLY A 155 18.41 9.77 -18.30
CA GLY A 155 17.27 10.19 -17.47
C GLY A 155 17.57 10.27 -15.97
N ILE A 156 18.84 10.26 -15.56
CA ILE A 156 19.22 10.55 -14.17
C ILE A 156 19.08 12.05 -13.91
N ILE A 157 18.43 12.42 -12.81
CA ILE A 157 18.28 13.83 -12.40
C ILE A 157 19.33 14.21 -11.34
N PRO A 158 19.65 15.50 -11.15
CA PRO A 158 20.42 15.95 -9.99
C PRO A 158 19.67 15.69 -8.68
N PHE A 159 20.38 15.54 -7.56
CA PHE A 159 19.75 15.36 -6.24
C PHE A 159 18.74 16.47 -5.89
N THR A 160 19.04 17.73 -6.22
CA THR A 160 18.14 18.88 -6.07
C THR A 160 16.90 18.83 -6.98
N GLY A 161 16.92 17.92 -7.96
CA GLY A 161 15.81 17.62 -8.85
C GLY A 161 14.76 16.71 -8.22
N ILE A 162 15.08 15.96 -7.16
CA ILE A 162 14.13 15.08 -6.46
C ILE A 162 13.06 15.94 -5.78
N LYS A 163 11.81 15.83 -6.25
CA LYS A 163 10.69 16.65 -5.79
C LYS A 163 9.84 15.97 -4.73
N GLY A 164 9.07 16.79 -4.02
CA GLY A 164 7.98 16.33 -3.16
C GLY A 164 6.73 16.02 -3.98
N TYR A 165 5.84 15.25 -3.36
CA TYR A 165 4.63 14.72 -3.98
C TYR A 165 3.37 15.25 -3.29
N TRP A 166 2.19 14.83 -3.76
CA TRP A 166 0.93 15.16 -3.09
C TRP A 166 0.97 14.76 -1.61
N TYR A 167 0.21 15.50 -0.79
CA TYR A 167 0.15 15.31 0.66
C TYR A 167 1.50 15.47 1.37
N ASP A 168 2.46 16.22 0.81
CA ASP A 168 3.80 16.38 1.35
C ASP A 168 4.50 15.01 1.60
N THR A 169 4.43 14.10 0.62
CA THR A 169 5.04 12.77 0.70
C THR A 169 6.22 12.59 -0.25
N GLY A 170 6.83 11.40 -0.22
CA GLY A 170 7.89 10.96 -1.12
C GLY A 170 9.29 11.51 -0.81
N PRO A 171 10.32 11.06 -1.57
CA PRO A 171 11.71 11.28 -1.20
C PRO A 171 12.11 12.75 -1.06
N GLY A 172 11.60 13.64 -1.90
CA GLY A 172 11.93 15.07 -1.81
C GLY A 172 11.51 15.68 -0.47
N VAL A 173 10.36 15.29 0.08
CA VAL A 173 9.93 15.76 1.41
C VAL A 173 10.76 15.11 2.51
N LEU A 174 11.12 13.83 2.37
CA LEU A 174 11.96 13.14 3.33
C LEU A 174 13.35 13.78 3.42
N PHE A 175 13.99 14.11 2.30
CA PHE A 175 15.26 14.85 2.29
C PHE A 175 15.13 16.30 2.75
N GLN A 176 13.96 16.91 2.64
CA GLN A 176 13.76 18.27 3.14
C GLN A 176 13.57 18.31 4.66
N LYS A 177 12.86 17.33 5.23
CA LYS A 177 12.34 17.41 6.61
C LYS A 177 12.95 16.39 7.58
N TYR A 178 13.35 15.23 7.09
CA TYR A 178 13.65 14.07 7.95
C TYR A 178 15.06 13.49 7.73
N ILE A 179 15.73 13.84 6.63
CA ILE A 179 17.06 13.33 6.30
C ILE A 179 17.96 14.51 5.95
N LYS A 180 19.09 14.65 6.64
CA LYS A 180 20.11 15.67 6.33
C LYS A 180 21.26 15.02 5.59
N VAL A 181 21.49 15.45 4.36
CA VAL A 181 22.60 15.01 3.53
C VAL A 181 23.63 16.13 3.49
N ALA A 182 24.73 15.98 4.23
CA ALA A 182 25.77 17.01 4.31
C ALA A 182 27.11 16.41 4.77
N HIS A 183 28.21 17.02 4.34
CA HIS A 183 29.55 16.64 4.76
C HIS A 183 29.84 17.05 6.22
N ARG A 184 30.41 16.13 7.01
CA ARG A 184 30.70 16.30 8.45
C ARG A 184 31.57 17.51 8.82
N SER A 185 32.31 18.13 7.88
CA SER A 185 33.11 19.34 8.17
C SER A 185 32.28 20.60 8.48
N SER A 186 30.95 20.55 8.32
CA SER A 186 30.05 21.66 8.66
C SER A 186 29.37 21.53 10.03
N ALA A 187 29.53 20.41 10.74
CA ALA A 187 28.97 20.19 12.06
C ALA A 187 30.01 20.50 13.16
N SER A 188 29.72 21.54 13.95
CA SER A 188 30.42 21.94 15.17
C SER A 188 31.00 20.74 15.94
N SER A 189 32.30 20.80 16.19
CA SER A 189 33.09 19.88 16.99
C SER A 189 32.54 19.71 18.41
N THR A 190 31.84 18.60 18.65
CA THR A 190 31.90 17.87 19.93
C THR A 190 32.15 16.41 19.61
N SER A 191 33.43 16.10 19.43
CA SER A 191 33.96 14.76 19.29
C SER A 191 33.92 14.03 20.63
N ALA A 192 32.85 13.27 20.89
CA ALA A 192 33.05 11.99 21.55
C ALA A 192 33.46 11.03 20.44
N GLN A 193 34.74 10.63 20.41
CA GLN A 193 35.21 9.58 19.53
C GLN A 193 34.41 8.30 19.86
N ILE A 194 33.35 8.04 19.10
CA ILE A 194 32.70 6.74 19.08
C ILE A 194 33.72 5.83 18.40
N GLN A 195 34.50 5.10 19.22
CA GLN A 195 35.29 3.99 18.72
C GLN A 195 34.34 3.07 17.93
N PRO A 196 34.69 2.67 16.70
CA PRO A 196 33.90 1.70 15.98
C PRO A 196 33.96 0.41 16.78
N ARG A 197 32.91 0.08 17.54
CA ARG A 197 32.69 -1.30 17.93
C ARG A 197 32.47 -2.04 16.61
N PRO A 198 33.29 -3.05 16.27
CA PRO A 198 32.95 -3.93 15.17
C PRO A 198 31.79 -4.78 15.66
N SER A 199 30.56 -4.28 15.57
CA SER A 199 29.42 -5.17 15.64
C SER A 199 29.44 -5.95 14.33
N GLN A 200 29.79 -7.23 14.41
CA GLN A 200 29.60 -8.21 13.33
C GLN A 200 28.13 -8.29 12.84
N ALA A 201 27.21 -7.57 13.49
CA ALA A 201 25.80 -7.47 13.12
C ALA A 201 25.62 -6.52 11.91
N ARG A 202 24.89 -7.01 10.88
CA ARG A 202 24.47 -6.20 9.73
C ARG A 202 23.63 -4.99 10.20
N PRO A 203 23.76 -3.81 9.56
CA PRO A 203 22.95 -2.63 9.91
C PRO A 203 21.45 -2.91 9.86
N ILE A 204 20.66 -2.24 10.71
CA ILE A 204 19.19 -2.25 10.60
C ILE A 204 18.79 -1.54 9.30
N ILE A 205 17.73 -2.03 8.65
CA ILE A 205 17.09 -1.36 7.50
C ILE A 205 15.82 -0.67 8.00
N SER A 206 15.80 0.66 7.94
CA SER A 206 14.64 1.48 8.27
C SER A 206 13.94 1.91 6.98
N ILE A 207 12.71 1.45 6.76
CA ILE A 207 11.84 1.96 5.69
C ILE A 207 11.16 3.22 6.23
N LEU A 208 11.55 4.38 5.74
CA LEU A 208 11.05 5.67 6.21
C LEU A 208 9.80 6.06 5.44
N LEU A 209 8.68 6.25 6.15
CA LEU A 209 7.39 6.54 5.55
C LEU A 209 6.72 7.74 6.20
N LYS A 210 6.42 8.76 5.40
CA LYS A 210 5.42 9.78 5.72
C LYS A 210 4.19 9.46 4.89
N ARG A 211 3.12 8.98 5.52
CA ARG A 211 1.90 8.54 4.82
C ARG A 211 1.04 9.71 4.31
N GLU A 212 0.34 9.53 3.20
CA GLU A 212 -0.66 10.49 2.68
C GLU A 212 -1.87 10.60 3.62
N GLY A 213 -2.21 9.49 4.28
CA GLY A 213 -3.25 9.37 5.29
C GLY A 213 -3.41 7.91 5.71
N ALA A 214 -4.40 7.64 6.57
CA ALA A 214 -4.58 6.29 7.12
C ALA A 214 -5.92 5.64 6.77
N LEU A 215 -6.93 6.40 6.33
CA LEU A 215 -8.31 5.91 6.24
C LEU A 215 -8.82 5.75 4.80
N ASN A 216 -8.11 6.31 3.82
CA ASN A 216 -8.51 6.17 2.43
C ASN A 216 -7.75 5.01 1.78
N ILE A 217 -8.44 3.90 1.59
CA ILE A 217 -7.87 2.64 1.11
C ILE A 217 -7.19 2.76 -0.26
N TRP A 218 -7.69 3.61 -1.16
CA TRP A 218 -7.05 3.86 -2.46
C TRP A 218 -5.65 4.44 -2.27
N HIS A 219 -5.54 5.54 -1.52
CA HIS A 219 -4.26 6.20 -1.28
C HIS A 219 -3.29 5.26 -0.56
N SER A 220 -3.75 4.60 0.51
CA SER A 220 -2.90 3.70 1.28
C SER A 220 -2.42 2.49 0.47
N LEU A 221 -3.26 1.90 -0.40
CA LEU A 221 -2.82 0.81 -1.30
C LEU A 221 -1.84 1.30 -2.37
N MET A 222 -2.01 2.52 -2.90
CA MET A 222 -1.05 3.07 -3.86
C MET A 222 0.31 3.36 -3.22
N GLU A 223 0.33 3.84 -1.98
CA GLU A 223 1.57 3.99 -1.21
C GLU A 223 2.23 2.65 -0.90
N LEU A 224 1.46 1.66 -0.43
CA LEU A 224 1.96 0.30 -0.18
C LEU A 224 2.53 -0.34 -1.45
N TRP A 225 1.89 -0.13 -2.60
CA TRP A 225 2.36 -0.67 -3.86
C TRP A 225 3.63 0.05 -4.32
N SER A 226 3.70 1.38 -4.25
CA SER A 226 4.92 2.15 -4.54
C SER A 226 6.10 1.73 -3.65
N MET A 227 5.85 1.50 -2.36
CA MET A 227 6.85 0.94 -1.43
C MET A 227 7.31 -0.45 -1.87
N THR A 228 6.38 -1.33 -2.20
CA THR A 228 6.66 -2.70 -2.66
C THR A 228 7.50 -2.71 -3.93
N LEU A 229 7.16 -1.88 -4.93
CA LEU A 229 7.91 -1.72 -6.17
C LEU A 229 9.34 -1.23 -5.89
N SER A 230 9.52 -0.30 -4.94
CA SER A 230 10.84 0.19 -4.54
C SER A 230 11.70 -0.94 -3.95
N LEU A 231 11.12 -1.77 -3.07
CA LEU A 231 11.81 -2.92 -2.47
C LEU A 231 12.13 -4.00 -3.50
N ASP A 232 11.23 -4.25 -4.45
CA ASP A 232 11.47 -5.19 -5.55
C ASP A 232 12.63 -4.75 -6.45
N VAL A 233 12.76 -3.44 -6.75
CA VAL A 233 13.94 -2.93 -7.46
C VAL A 233 15.22 -3.18 -6.64
N LEU A 234 15.20 -2.98 -5.32
CA LEU A 234 16.36 -3.28 -4.47
C LEU A 234 16.72 -4.77 -4.43
N ARG A 235 15.73 -5.67 -4.58
CA ARG A 235 15.95 -7.13 -4.72
C ARG A 235 16.58 -7.52 -6.06
N LEU A 236 16.34 -6.74 -7.10
CA LEU A 236 16.86 -6.96 -8.46
C LEU A 236 18.18 -6.23 -8.72
N THR A 237 18.62 -5.35 -7.82
CA THR A 237 19.80 -4.50 -8.04
C THR A 237 20.98 -5.03 -7.23
N PRO A 238 22.13 -5.36 -7.87
CA PRO A 238 23.38 -5.67 -7.18
C PRO A 238 23.81 -4.53 -6.24
N ASP A 239 24.27 -4.86 -5.03
CA ASP A 239 24.95 -3.91 -4.15
C ASP A 239 26.35 -3.61 -4.74
N PRO A 240 26.71 -2.35 -5.02
CA PRO A 240 28.05 -2.00 -5.48
C PRO A 240 29.18 -2.47 -4.55
N ALA A 241 28.92 -2.61 -3.25
CA ALA A 241 29.90 -3.08 -2.27
C ALA A 241 30.10 -4.60 -2.30
N ASP A 242 29.08 -5.35 -2.70
CA ASP A 242 29.14 -6.80 -2.92
C ASP A 242 28.23 -7.16 -4.10
N PRO A 243 28.74 -7.11 -5.35
CA PRO A 243 27.94 -7.32 -6.55
C PRO A 243 27.33 -8.72 -6.67
N THR A 244 27.71 -9.66 -5.80
CA THR A 244 27.10 -10.98 -5.73
C THR A 244 25.77 -10.97 -4.98
N LYS A 245 25.46 -9.89 -4.24
CA LYS A 245 24.25 -9.75 -3.44
C LYS A 245 23.40 -8.57 -3.90
N PRO A 246 22.07 -8.66 -3.77
CA PRO A 246 21.21 -7.51 -4.00
C PRO A 246 21.28 -6.51 -2.83
N PHE A 247 20.82 -5.28 -3.03
CA PHE A 247 20.66 -4.29 -1.95
C PHE A 247 19.72 -4.76 -0.83
N PHE A 248 18.71 -5.57 -1.17
CA PHE A 248 17.73 -6.10 -0.23
C PHE A 248 17.41 -7.57 -0.55
N HIS A 249 17.57 -8.45 0.42
CA HIS A 249 17.37 -9.89 0.21
C HIS A 249 16.36 -10.49 1.22
N ILE A 250 15.28 -11.09 0.73
CA ILE A 250 14.29 -11.80 1.56
C ILE A 250 14.54 -13.31 1.42
N PRO A 251 14.54 -14.09 2.52
CA PRO A 251 14.12 -13.72 3.87
C PRO A 251 15.22 -13.09 4.74
N ALA A 252 16.49 -13.11 4.31
CA ALA A 252 17.64 -12.80 5.16
C ALA A 252 17.62 -11.40 5.82
N ASP A 253 17.07 -10.40 5.15
CA ASP A 253 17.02 -9.02 5.62
C ASP A 253 15.72 -8.68 6.36
N ALA A 254 14.68 -9.51 6.27
CA ALA A 254 13.42 -9.24 6.95
C ALA A 254 13.61 -9.09 8.47
N PRO A 255 14.33 -9.97 9.21
CA PRO A 255 14.52 -9.84 10.67
C PRO A 255 15.20 -8.54 11.13
N ARG A 256 15.96 -7.88 10.24
CA ARG A 256 16.64 -6.60 10.51
C ARG A 256 15.94 -5.38 9.89
N THR A 257 14.78 -5.58 9.27
CA THR A 257 14.01 -4.52 8.62
C THR A 257 12.89 -4.03 9.53
N GLN A 258 12.71 -2.72 9.61
CA GLN A 258 11.68 -2.04 10.39
C GLN A 258 11.08 -0.89 9.58
N VAL A 259 9.76 -0.71 9.67
CA VAL A 259 9.11 0.50 9.17
C VAL A 259 9.15 1.59 10.25
N VAL A 260 9.53 2.81 9.84
CA VAL A 260 9.51 4.00 10.70
C VAL A 260 8.55 5.02 10.10
N PHE A 261 7.40 5.20 10.73
CA PHE A 261 6.45 6.25 10.39
C PHE A 261 6.95 7.61 10.87
N LEU A 262 6.91 8.57 9.97
CA LEU A 262 7.30 9.97 10.16
C LEU A 262 6.09 10.88 10.40
N ASP A 263 4.90 10.30 10.49
CA ASP A 263 3.62 10.96 10.71
C ASP A 263 2.91 10.46 11.97
N ASP A 264 1.89 11.22 12.38
CA ASP A 264 1.02 10.90 13.53
C ASP A 264 -0.37 10.44 13.09
N HIS A 265 -0.55 10.02 11.83
CA HIS A 265 -1.84 9.48 11.40
C HIS A 265 -2.20 8.24 12.21
N PRO A 266 -3.49 7.95 12.45
CA PRO A 266 -3.88 6.68 13.08
C PRO A 266 -3.37 5.49 12.27
N GLU A 267 -3.44 4.29 12.84
CA GLU A 267 -2.98 3.07 12.18
C GLU A 267 -3.73 2.82 10.87
N GLY A 268 -5.06 2.88 10.92
CA GLY A 268 -5.93 2.64 9.77
C GLY A 268 -6.11 1.15 9.44
N PRO A 269 -7.04 0.80 8.53
CA PRO A 269 -7.39 -0.60 8.26
C PRO A 269 -6.28 -1.39 7.57
N LEU A 270 -5.33 -0.73 6.91
CA LEU A 270 -4.22 -1.37 6.20
C LEU A 270 -2.91 -1.41 7.01
N TYR A 271 -2.95 -1.05 8.30
CA TYR A 271 -1.74 -0.96 9.12
C TYR A 271 -0.84 -2.23 9.08
N PRO A 272 -1.41 -3.45 9.16
CA PRO A 272 -0.58 -4.67 9.13
C PRO A 272 0.26 -4.83 7.86
N LEU A 273 -0.20 -4.27 6.73
CA LEU A 273 0.49 -4.43 5.44
C LEU A 273 1.80 -3.66 5.33
N TRP A 274 1.99 -2.59 6.10
CA TRP A 274 3.25 -1.83 6.05
C TRP A 274 4.45 -2.69 6.47
N GLY A 275 4.23 -3.64 7.39
CA GLY A 275 5.24 -4.57 7.86
C GLY A 275 5.47 -5.78 6.94
N MET A 276 4.85 -5.88 5.76
CA MET A 276 4.90 -7.12 4.96
C MET A 276 6.30 -7.59 4.54
N PHE A 277 7.28 -6.66 4.52
CA PHE A 277 8.70 -6.93 4.23
C PHE A 277 9.61 -6.76 5.45
N ALA A 278 9.04 -6.53 6.63
CA ALA A 278 9.74 -6.26 7.87
C ALA A 278 9.48 -7.39 8.88
N GLY A 279 10.54 -7.87 9.52
CA GLY A 279 10.46 -8.82 10.64
C GLY A 279 10.32 -8.10 11.99
N ARG A 280 10.30 -6.77 11.99
CA ARG A 280 10.10 -5.93 13.17
C ARG A 280 8.82 -5.14 13.03
N GLU A 281 8.13 -4.96 14.15
CA GLU A 281 6.92 -4.14 14.20
C GLU A 281 7.21 -2.70 13.75
N PRO A 282 6.30 -2.09 12.96
CA PRO A 282 6.37 -0.69 12.63
C PRO A 282 6.38 0.20 13.88
N VAL A 283 7.18 1.26 13.85
CA VAL A 283 7.31 2.23 14.93
C VAL A 283 7.14 3.65 14.40
N ARG A 284 6.82 4.59 15.28
CA ARG A 284 6.83 6.02 14.95
C ARG A 284 8.16 6.63 15.35
N LEU A 285 8.63 7.59 14.56
CA LEU A 285 9.80 8.39 14.92
C LEU A 285 9.60 9.11 16.27
N ALA A 286 8.39 9.64 16.52
CA ALA A 286 8.06 10.24 17.81
C ALA A 286 8.30 9.27 18.98
N ASN A 287 7.81 8.03 18.88
CA ASN A 287 7.98 7.00 19.91
C ASN A 287 9.44 6.59 20.09
N ILE A 288 10.24 6.56 19.00
CA ILE A 288 11.69 6.31 19.10
C ILE A 288 12.37 7.43 19.90
N LEU A 289 12.00 8.69 19.64
CA LEU A 289 12.60 9.85 20.29
C LEU A 289 12.19 10.01 21.76
N GLU A 290 10.98 9.56 22.12
CA GLU A 290 10.47 9.59 23.50
C GLU A 290 11.12 8.55 24.42
N ASP A 291 11.53 7.39 23.87
CA ASP A 291 12.24 6.33 24.60
C ASP A 291 13.75 6.60 24.58
N PRO A 292 14.39 6.96 25.73
CA PRO A 292 15.81 7.31 25.75
C PRO A 292 16.72 6.19 25.26
N ALA A 293 16.39 4.93 25.54
CA ALA A 293 17.21 3.79 25.15
C ALA A 293 17.13 3.55 23.62
N ARG A 294 15.93 3.65 23.03
CA ARG A 294 15.75 3.56 21.58
C ARG A 294 16.38 4.74 20.86
N SER A 295 16.14 5.95 21.36
CA SER A 295 16.71 7.18 20.84
C SER A 295 18.23 7.12 20.79
N GLN A 296 18.87 6.66 21.88
CA GLN A 296 20.31 6.45 21.93
C GLN A 296 20.77 5.36 20.95
N ALA A 297 20.08 4.22 20.89
CA ALA A 297 20.44 3.14 19.98
C ALA A 297 20.45 3.58 18.50
N PHE A 298 19.44 4.36 18.08
CA PHE A 298 19.36 4.93 16.73
C PHE A 298 20.40 6.04 16.48
N ALA A 299 20.84 6.74 17.52
CA ALA A 299 21.85 7.79 17.43
C ALA A 299 23.30 7.25 17.37
N GLU A 300 23.53 6.06 17.92
CA GLU A 300 24.86 5.44 17.98
C GLU A 300 25.06 4.34 16.90
N THR A 301 23.98 3.77 16.37
CA THR A 301 24.04 2.66 15.41
C THR A 301 23.67 3.12 14.00
N PRO A 302 24.58 3.06 13.02
CA PRO A 302 24.28 3.41 11.64
C PRO A 302 23.15 2.54 11.05
N GLN A 303 22.24 3.18 10.35
CA GLN A 303 21.06 2.59 9.72
C GLN A 303 21.21 2.62 8.20
N ASN A 304 20.66 1.61 7.53
CA ASN A 304 20.32 1.72 6.12
C ASN A 304 18.89 2.26 6.01
N LEU A 305 18.65 3.23 5.14
CA LEU A 305 17.34 3.84 4.96
C LEU A 305 16.78 3.49 3.58
N VAL A 306 15.58 2.92 3.54
CA VAL A 306 14.77 2.84 2.32
C VAL A 306 13.87 4.07 2.30
N ILE A 307 13.92 4.82 1.21
CA ILE A 307 13.18 6.07 0.97
C ILE A 307 12.33 5.81 -0.28
N PRO A 308 11.15 5.20 -0.14
CA PRO A 308 10.43 4.62 -1.27
C PRO A 308 9.79 5.66 -2.19
N LEU A 309 9.36 5.18 -3.36
CA LEU A 309 8.46 5.91 -4.27
C LEU A 309 7.21 6.39 -3.51
N ALA A 310 6.68 7.55 -3.90
CA ALA A 310 5.45 8.09 -3.32
C ALA A 310 4.19 7.34 -3.79
N GLY A 311 3.11 7.36 -3.01
CA GLY A 311 1.82 6.79 -3.44
C GLY A 311 1.27 7.48 -4.69
N SER A 312 1.26 8.81 -4.71
CA SER A 312 0.92 9.60 -5.91
C SER A 312 1.89 9.44 -7.09
N SER A 313 3.00 8.69 -6.95
CA SER A 313 3.81 8.27 -8.09
C SER A 313 3.41 6.93 -8.70
N ASN A 314 2.46 6.24 -8.08
CA ASN A 314 2.02 4.92 -8.52
C ASN A 314 1.49 4.94 -9.97
N PRO A 315 1.80 3.94 -10.80
CA PRO A 315 1.33 3.86 -12.18
C PRO A 315 -0.20 3.91 -12.37
N THR A 316 -0.99 3.50 -11.37
CA THR A 316 -2.46 3.62 -11.42
C THR A 316 -2.97 5.05 -11.52
N TRP A 317 -2.32 6.02 -10.88
CA TRP A 317 -2.70 7.43 -10.99
C TRP A 317 -2.50 7.96 -12.41
N GLN A 318 -1.59 7.37 -13.18
CA GLN A 318 -1.37 7.72 -14.59
C GLN A 318 -2.38 7.03 -15.52
N ASN A 319 -3.05 6.01 -14.99
CA ASN A 319 -4.05 5.19 -15.66
C ASN A 319 -5.48 5.65 -15.35
N ASP A 320 -5.65 6.75 -14.59
CA ASP A 320 -6.95 7.17 -14.07
C ASP A 320 -7.77 8.04 -15.04
N TRP A 321 -7.11 8.70 -15.99
CA TRP A 321 -7.72 9.80 -16.77
C TRP A 321 -8.21 9.39 -18.16
N GLU A 322 -7.50 8.46 -18.81
CA GLU A 322 -7.74 8.08 -20.20
C GLU A 322 -8.06 6.60 -20.29
N GLU A 323 -8.87 6.19 -21.26
CA GLU A 323 -9.06 4.77 -21.55
C GLU A 323 -7.76 4.18 -22.09
N ARG A 324 -7.33 3.05 -21.49
CA ARG A 324 -6.11 2.35 -21.88
C ARG A 324 -6.48 0.94 -22.35
N ASP A 325 -5.79 0.44 -23.37
CA ASP A 325 -5.92 -0.96 -23.81
C ASP A 325 -4.85 -1.84 -23.16
N CYS A 326 -4.70 -1.74 -21.83
CA CYS A 326 -3.85 -2.65 -21.07
C CYS A 326 -4.65 -3.89 -20.71
N ARG A 327 -4.23 -5.07 -21.19
CA ARG A 327 -4.95 -6.34 -20.95
C ARG A 327 -4.24 -7.22 -19.93
N ASP A 328 -3.00 -6.87 -19.60
CA ASP A 328 -2.21 -7.55 -18.58
C ASP A 328 -1.55 -6.60 -17.58
N ALA A 329 -1.38 -7.07 -16.33
CA ALA A 329 -0.73 -6.32 -15.26
C ALA A 329 0.00 -7.24 -14.25
N PRO A 330 1.13 -7.86 -14.64
CA PRO A 330 1.83 -8.82 -13.79
C PRO A 330 2.34 -8.21 -12.47
N LEU A 331 2.75 -6.94 -12.45
CA LEU A 331 3.14 -6.28 -11.20
C LEU A 331 1.97 -6.09 -10.23
N LEU A 332 0.78 -5.78 -10.74
CA LEU A 332 -0.43 -5.67 -9.92
C LEU A 332 -0.84 -7.04 -9.36
N ARG A 333 -0.72 -8.11 -10.16
CA ARG A 333 -0.93 -9.49 -9.70
C ARG A 333 0.04 -9.90 -8.59
N VAL A 334 1.33 -9.60 -8.73
CA VAL A 334 2.31 -9.89 -7.68
C VAL A 334 1.96 -9.14 -6.39
N PHE A 335 1.63 -7.85 -6.50
CA PHE A 335 1.24 -7.04 -5.34
C PHE A 335 0.00 -7.58 -4.61
N THR A 336 -1.07 -7.86 -5.35
CA THR A 336 -2.32 -8.37 -4.77
C THR A 336 -2.15 -9.76 -4.16
N ARG A 337 -1.42 -10.67 -4.82
CA ARG A 337 -1.12 -11.99 -4.27
C ARG A 337 -0.32 -11.92 -2.97
N ARG A 338 0.66 -11.03 -2.87
CA ARG A 338 1.42 -10.84 -1.61
C ARG A 338 0.54 -10.34 -0.47
N ILE A 339 -0.40 -9.42 -0.75
CA ILE A 339 -1.39 -8.97 0.24
C ILE A 339 -2.27 -10.14 0.70
N MET A 340 -2.79 -10.93 -0.24
CA MET A 340 -3.63 -12.09 0.06
C MET A 340 -2.87 -13.11 0.91
N GLN A 341 -1.63 -13.42 0.54
CA GLN A 341 -0.73 -14.31 1.29
C GLN A 341 -0.42 -13.79 2.69
N HIS A 342 -0.18 -12.49 2.85
CA HIS A 342 0.08 -11.87 4.16
C HIS A 342 -1.09 -12.10 5.14
N PHE A 343 -2.32 -12.15 4.66
CA PHE A 343 -3.51 -12.46 5.46
C PHE A 343 -3.90 -13.94 5.46
N GLY A 344 -3.09 -14.83 4.87
CA GLY A 344 -3.39 -16.26 4.76
C GLY A 344 -4.61 -16.56 3.89
N LEU A 345 -4.93 -15.68 2.92
CA LEU A 345 -6.05 -15.83 2.00
C LEU A 345 -5.56 -16.33 0.64
N LEU A 346 -6.39 -17.14 -0.02
CA LEU A 346 -6.18 -17.56 -1.39
C LEU A 346 -6.80 -16.53 -2.35
N GLN A 347 -6.03 -16.13 -3.36
CA GLN A 347 -6.55 -15.34 -4.47
C GLN A 347 -6.94 -16.30 -5.59
N GLU A 348 -8.23 -16.51 -5.73
CA GLU A 348 -8.77 -17.40 -6.74
C GLU A 348 -8.94 -16.66 -8.08
N THR A 349 -8.91 -17.41 -9.18
CA THR A 349 -9.05 -16.90 -10.54
C THR A 349 -10.20 -17.59 -11.28
N GLY A 350 -10.59 -17.03 -12.43
CA GLY A 350 -11.71 -17.52 -13.22
C GLY A 350 -13.06 -17.36 -12.51
N ARG A 351 -14.12 -17.86 -13.17
CA ARG A 351 -15.48 -17.81 -12.64
C ARG A 351 -15.57 -18.65 -11.35
N ARG A 352 -16.42 -18.23 -10.39
CA ARG A 352 -16.72 -19.06 -9.22
C ARG A 352 -17.36 -20.38 -9.66
N PRO A 353 -17.01 -21.53 -9.06
CA PRO A 353 -17.57 -22.84 -9.39
C PRO A 353 -18.96 -23.03 -8.76
N THR A 354 -19.88 -22.10 -9.04
CA THR A 354 -21.26 -22.13 -8.56
C THR A 354 -22.19 -21.48 -9.57
N GLU A 355 -23.42 -21.99 -9.64
CA GLU A 355 -24.46 -21.44 -10.51
C GLU A 355 -25.06 -20.15 -9.95
N VAL A 356 -25.03 -19.96 -8.63
CA VAL A 356 -25.63 -18.79 -7.97
C VAL A 356 -24.61 -17.67 -7.91
N LEU A 357 -24.85 -16.63 -8.71
CA LEU A 357 -24.01 -15.43 -8.74
C LEU A 357 -24.24 -14.58 -7.48
N ASN A 358 -23.16 -14.01 -6.96
CA ASN A 358 -23.18 -13.01 -5.91
C ASN A 358 -22.97 -11.62 -6.50
N VAL A 359 -24.02 -10.80 -6.49
CA VAL A 359 -23.95 -9.36 -6.78
C VAL A 359 -23.78 -8.61 -5.47
N THR A 360 -22.65 -7.94 -5.32
CA THR A 360 -22.26 -7.25 -4.08
C THR A 360 -22.19 -5.76 -4.32
N LEU A 361 -23.05 -5.01 -3.62
CA LEU A 361 -23.02 -3.56 -3.62
C LEU A 361 -22.18 -3.03 -2.45
N ILE A 362 -21.25 -2.12 -2.74
CA ILE A 362 -20.51 -1.38 -1.72
C ILE A 362 -21.44 -0.32 -1.14
N ASP A 363 -21.92 -0.57 0.08
CA ASP A 363 -22.79 0.33 0.82
C ASP A 363 -21.98 1.44 1.49
N ARG A 364 -22.11 2.67 0.96
CA ARG A 364 -21.35 3.82 1.43
C ARG A 364 -22.09 4.50 2.58
N ARG A 365 -21.53 4.47 3.79
CA ARG A 365 -22.14 5.14 4.97
C ARG A 365 -21.73 6.61 5.15
N GLY A 366 -20.63 7.03 4.53
CA GLY A 366 -20.08 8.40 4.60
C GLY A 366 -20.69 9.35 3.57
N SER A 367 -20.01 9.49 2.43
CA SER A 367 -20.39 10.37 1.31
C SER A 367 -20.55 9.61 -0.01
N ARG A 368 -21.17 10.24 -1.02
CA ARG A 368 -21.47 9.61 -2.31
C ARG A 368 -22.33 8.34 -2.14
N LYS A 369 -23.39 8.42 -1.35
CA LYS A 369 -24.31 7.29 -1.15
C LYS A 369 -25.15 7.10 -2.41
N LEU A 370 -25.47 5.85 -2.74
CA LEU A 370 -26.51 5.56 -3.73
C LEU A 370 -27.87 5.70 -3.02
N LEU A 371 -28.68 6.67 -3.43
CA LEU A 371 -30.02 6.87 -2.88
C LEU A 371 -30.94 5.72 -3.29
N ASP A 372 -31.93 5.43 -2.44
CA ASP A 372 -32.96 4.40 -2.67
C ASP A 372 -32.39 2.98 -2.94
N GLN A 373 -31.18 2.72 -2.46
CA GLN A 373 -30.44 1.47 -2.64
C GLN A 373 -31.27 0.21 -2.31
N ASP A 374 -32.05 0.22 -1.22
CA ASP A 374 -32.85 -0.94 -0.82
C ASP A 374 -33.95 -1.26 -1.84
N ALA A 375 -34.57 -0.22 -2.42
CA ALA A 375 -35.57 -0.37 -3.47
C ALA A 375 -34.93 -0.89 -4.77
N LEU A 376 -33.78 -0.34 -5.16
CA LEU A 376 -33.02 -0.78 -6.34
C LEU A 376 -32.60 -2.26 -6.23
N LEU A 377 -32.07 -2.67 -5.08
CA LEU A 377 -31.74 -4.07 -4.81
C LEU A 377 -32.99 -4.95 -4.73
N GLY A 378 -34.12 -4.42 -4.25
CA GLY A 378 -35.42 -5.10 -4.26
C GLY A 378 -35.88 -5.42 -5.68
N ALA A 379 -35.84 -4.43 -6.58
CA ALA A 379 -36.18 -4.60 -7.99
C ALA A 379 -35.24 -5.61 -8.68
N ALA A 380 -33.93 -5.54 -8.41
CA ALA A 380 -32.97 -6.48 -8.98
C ALA A 380 -33.21 -7.93 -8.51
N ARG A 381 -33.56 -8.14 -7.23
CA ARG A 381 -33.96 -9.46 -6.71
C ARG A 381 -35.22 -9.99 -7.40
N ALA A 382 -36.21 -9.13 -7.63
CA ALA A 382 -37.44 -9.51 -8.33
C ALA A 382 -37.17 -9.91 -9.79
N LYS A 383 -36.28 -9.19 -10.49
CA LYS A 383 -35.89 -9.50 -11.87
C LYS A 383 -35.01 -10.76 -11.99
N PHE A 384 -34.17 -11.02 -10.99
CA PHE A 384 -33.19 -12.13 -11.01
C PHE A 384 -33.29 -13.02 -9.76
N PRO A 385 -34.35 -13.86 -9.63
CA PRO A 385 -34.59 -14.67 -8.42
C PRO A 385 -33.52 -15.74 -8.13
N GLY A 386 -32.68 -16.09 -9.12
CA GLY A 386 -31.56 -17.03 -8.97
C GLY A 386 -30.21 -16.39 -8.65
N VAL A 387 -30.18 -15.09 -8.36
CA VAL A 387 -28.96 -14.32 -8.05
C VAL A 387 -29.03 -13.82 -6.62
N ASN A 388 -27.93 -13.97 -5.88
CA ASN A 388 -27.82 -13.45 -4.52
C ASN A 388 -27.38 -11.98 -4.55
N PHE A 389 -28.23 -11.08 -4.06
CA PHE A 389 -27.95 -9.65 -3.95
C PHE A 389 -27.68 -9.26 -2.50
N GLN A 390 -26.47 -8.77 -2.26
CA GLN A 390 -25.97 -8.38 -0.94
C GLN A 390 -25.37 -6.97 -0.97
N ALA A 391 -25.38 -6.29 0.18
CA ALA A 391 -24.78 -4.98 0.35
C ALA A 391 -23.93 -4.98 1.62
N PHE A 392 -22.71 -4.45 1.54
CA PHE A 392 -21.78 -4.41 2.67
C PHE A 392 -21.20 -3.03 2.86
N ASP A 393 -21.23 -2.55 4.11
CA ASP A 393 -20.39 -1.44 4.54
C ASP A 393 -18.97 -1.94 4.79
N PHE A 394 -18.12 -1.82 3.76
CA PHE A 394 -16.72 -2.21 3.88
C PHE A 394 -15.97 -1.42 4.96
N GLY A 395 -16.40 -0.20 5.29
CA GLY A 395 -15.80 0.59 6.37
C GLY A 395 -16.01 -0.02 7.76
N ALA A 396 -17.01 -0.89 7.93
CA ALA A 396 -17.28 -1.61 9.17
C ALA A 396 -16.57 -2.97 9.26
N LEU A 397 -15.98 -3.46 8.16
CA LEU A 397 -15.30 -4.75 8.09
C LEU A 397 -13.79 -4.60 8.27
N SER A 398 -13.15 -5.61 8.86
CA SER A 398 -11.69 -5.71 8.80
C SER A 398 -11.24 -5.88 7.34
N PHE A 399 -10.04 -5.41 6.99
CA PHE A 399 -9.58 -5.54 5.61
C PHE A 399 -9.53 -7.01 5.12
N PRO A 400 -9.07 -8.00 5.92
CA PRO A 400 -9.19 -9.42 5.54
C PRO A 400 -10.62 -9.88 5.27
N ASP A 401 -11.61 -9.39 6.03
CA ASP A 401 -13.02 -9.71 5.79
C ASP A 401 -13.55 -9.06 4.50
N GLN A 402 -13.12 -7.82 4.20
CA GLN A 402 -13.40 -7.19 2.91
C GLN A 402 -12.88 -8.06 1.76
N LEU A 403 -11.64 -8.56 1.86
CA LEU A 403 -11.04 -9.45 0.85
C LEU A 403 -11.81 -10.77 0.68
N ARG A 404 -12.29 -11.38 1.78
CA ARG A 404 -13.12 -12.60 1.71
C ARG A 404 -14.45 -12.34 1.00
N VAL A 405 -15.10 -11.23 1.30
CA VAL A 405 -16.33 -10.83 0.60
C VAL A 405 -16.05 -10.67 -0.89
N VAL A 406 -15.00 -9.92 -1.24
CA VAL A 406 -14.63 -9.64 -2.64
C VAL A 406 -14.27 -10.91 -3.41
N GLN A 407 -13.56 -11.86 -2.81
CA GLN A 407 -13.27 -13.17 -3.44
C GLN A 407 -14.53 -14.02 -3.66
N SER A 408 -15.60 -13.76 -2.89
CA SER A 408 -16.92 -14.39 -3.07
C SER A 408 -17.86 -13.63 -3.99
N THR A 409 -17.45 -12.48 -4.55
CA THR A 409 -18.25 -11.61 -5.40
C THR A 409 -18.05 -11.95 -6.88
N ASP A 410 -19.15 -12.10 -7.63
CA ASP A 410 -19.12 -12.25 -9.10
C ASP A 410 -19.32 -10.91 -9.80
N VAL A 411 -20.18 -10.04 -9.24
CA VAL A 411 -20.41 -8.68 -9.74
C VAL A 411 -20.25 -7.70 -8.58
N LEU A 412 -19.22 -6.85 -8.64
CA LEU A 412 -18.99 -5.79 -7.66
C LEU A 412 -19.64 -4.49 -8.17
N VAL A 413 -20.60 -3.97 -7.42
CA VAL A 413 -21.31 -2.74 -7.74
C VAL A 413 -20.87 -1.65 -6.77
N GLY A 414 -20.59 -0.45 -7.26
CA GLY A 414 -20.28 0.66 -6.37
C GLY A 414 -20.31 2.02 -7.04
N VAL A 415 -20.59 3.03 -6.23
CA VAL A 415 -20.40 4.44 -6.63
C VAL A 415 -18.90 4.75 -6.65
N HIS A 416 -18.45 5.49 -7.66
CA HIS A 416 -17.05 5.84 -7.86
C HIS A 416 -16.35 6.30 -6.56
N GLY A 417 -15.16 5.77 -6.33
CA GLY A 417 -14.27 6.16 -5.25
C GLY A 417 -13.55 4.98 -4.62
N ALA A 418 -12.85 5.23 -3.51
CA ALA A 418 -11.90 4.29 -2.91
C ALA A 418 -12.46 2.90 -2.54
N GLY A 419 -13.79 2.73 -2.42
CA GLY A 419 -14.38 1.40 -2.26
C GLY A 419 -14.11 0.48 -3.47
N LEU A 420 -14.15 1.02 -4.69
CA LEU A 420 -13.91 0.27 -5.92
C LEU A 420 -12.44 -0.12 -6.12
N THR A 421 -11.53 0.30 -5.23
CA THR A 421 -10.17 -0.26 -5.22
C THR A 421 -10.15 -1.77 -5.03
N HIS A 422 -11.21 -2.34 -4.44
CA HIS A 422 -11.40 -3.79 -4.33
C HIS A 422 -11.47 -4.53 -5.67
N THR A 423 -11.67 -3.83 -6.79
CA THR A 423 -11.52 -4.38 -8.14
C THR A 423 -10.21 -5.17 -8.31
N MET A 424 -9.10 -4.71 -7.70
CA MET A 424 -7.82 -5.42 -7.81
C MET A 424 -7.78 -6.79 -7.11
N PHE A 425 -8.73 -7.05 -6.22
CA PHE A 425 -8.83 -8.29 -5.44
C PHE A 425 -10.01 -9.17 -5.88
N LEU A 426 -10.80 -8.77 -6.87
CA LEU A 426 -11.79 -9.66 -7.48
C LEU A 426 -11.10 -10.82 -8.20
N ARG A 427 -11.84 -11.90 -8.45
CA ARG A 427 -11.34 -13.05 -9.20
C ARG A 427 -10.94 -12.61 -10.61
N GLU A 428 -9.67 -12.79 -10.92
CA GLU A 428 -9.11 -12.44 -12.22
C GLU A 428 -9.78 -13.26 -13.33
N GLY A 429 -10.20 -12.61 -14.42
CA GLY A 429 -10.83 -13.26 -15.58
C GLY A 429 -12.25 -13.79 -15.34
N GLY A 430 -12.84 -13.62 -14.16
CA GLY A 430 -14.10 -14.29 -13.79
C GLY A 430 -15.19 -13.42 -13.16
N ALA A 431 -14.94 -12.13 -12.99
CA ALA A 431 -15.85 -11.18 -12.33
C ALA A 431 -16.20 -9.99 -13.23
N ALA A 432 -17.21 -9.22 -12.82
CA ALA A 432 -17.59 -7.95 -13.41
C ALA A 432 -17.57 -6.82 -12.37
N VAL A 433 -17.30 -5.61 -12.83
CA VAL A 433 -17.38 -4.38 -12.05
C VAL A 433 -18.47 -3.49 -12.65
N VAL A 434 -19.38 -3.02 -11.80
CA VAL A 434 -20.36 -1.99 -12.13
C VAL A 434 -19.98 -0.72 -11.39
N GLU A 435 -19.58 0.29 -12.15
CA GLU A 435 -19.21 1.59 -11.62
C GLU A 435 -20.30 2.64 -11.89
N ILE A 436 -20.82 3.23 -10.82
CA ILE A 436 -21.76 4.34 -10.89
C ILE A 436 -20.95 5.64 -10.71
N GLN A 437 -20.75 6.37 -11.81
CA GLN A 437 -20.02 7.63 -11.80
C GLN A 437 -20.96 8.81 -11.51
N PRO A 438 -20.56 9.78 -10.67
CA PRO A 438 -21.25 11.07 -10.57
C PRO A 438 -21.34 11.77 -11.95
N SER A 439 -22.44 12.47 -12.23
CA SER A 439 -22.75 12.99 -13.58
C SER A 439 -21.68 13.86 -14.26
N THR A 440 -20.82 14.54 -13.50
CA THR A 440 -19.76 15.41 -14.05
C THR A 440 -18.39 14.73 -14.12
N MET A 441 -18.31 13.45 -13.76
CA MET A 441 -17.06 12.69 -13.66
C MET A 441 -16.88 11.77 -14.86
N SER A 442 -15.64 11.56 -15.31
CA SER A 442 -15.33 10.61 -16.40
C SER A 442 -13.97 9.95 -16.19
N TYR A 443 -13.76 9.41 -14.99
CA TYR A 443 -12.50 8.75 -14.66
C TYR A 443 -12.51 7.31 -15.18
N LYS A 444 -11.35 6.80 -15.55
CA LYS A 444 -11.14 5.52 -16.24
C LYS A 444 -10.30 4.54 -15.43
N GLY A 445 -9.83 4.91 -14.24
CA GLY A 445 -8.94 4.09 -13.42
C GLY A 445 -9.49 2.69 -13.11
N PHE A 446 -10.72 2.58 -12.62
CA PHE A 446 -11.31 1.28 -12.30
C PHE A 446 -11.71 0.49 -13.55
N ARG A 447 -12.16 1.15 -14.63
CA ARG A 447 -12.33 0.53 -15.96
C ARG A 447 -11.05 -0.14 -16.42
N ASN A 448 -9.95 0.62 -16.45
CA ASN A 448 -8.67 0.13 -16.92
C ASN A 448 -8.12 -0.96 -15.98
N MET A 449 -8.35 -0.84 -14.68
CA MET A 449 -8.00 -1.88 -13.70
C MET A 449 -8.77 -3.19 -13.93
N ALA A 450 -10.08 -3.12 -14.16
CA ALA A 450 -10.90 -4.27 -14.49
C ALA A 450 -10.41 -4.95 -15.77
N GLN A 451 -10.11 -4.15 -16.81
CA GLN A 451 -9.58 -4.65 -18.08
C GLN A 451 -8.25 -5.39 -17.92
N MET A 452 -7.28 -4.81 -17.19
CA MET A 452 -5.99 -5.46 -16.91
C MET A 452 -6.15 -6.81 -16.18
N LEU A 453 -7.20 -6.95 -15.38
CA LEU A 453 -7.51 -8.17 -14.62
C LEU A 453 -8.48 -9.09 -15.35
N GLY A 454 -8.76 -8.82 -16.62
CA GLY A 454 -9.65 -9.64 -17.45
C GLY A 454 -11.11 -9.64 -16.98
N GLN A 455 -11.50 -8.70 -16.12
CA GLN A 455 -12.86 -8.55 -15.61
C GLN A 455 -13.71 -7.80 -16.63
N ALA A 456 -15.01 -8.06 -16.62
CA ALA A 456 -15.96 -7.20 -17.33
C ALA A 456 -16.14 -5.88 -16.59
N TYR A 457 -16.46 -4.82 -17.32
CA TYR A 457 -16.71 -3.50 -16.74
C TYR A 457 -17.93 -2.87 -17.41
N VAL A 458 -18.85 -2.40 -16.59
CA VAL A 458 -20.06 -1.69 -17.00
C VAL A 458 -20.16 -0.41 -16.17
N SER A 459 -20.62 0.69 -16.76
CA SER A 459 -20.77 1.94 -16.00
C SER A 459 -21.91 2.81 -16.50
N ALA A 460 -22.47 3.59 -15.59
CA ALA A 460 -23.37 4.69 -15.91
C ALA A 460 -23.03 5.93 -15.11
N HIS A 461 -23.50 7.07 -15.63
CA HIS A 461 -23.55 8.33 -14.90
C HIS A 461 -24.86 8.45 -14.12
N ALA A 462 -24.74 8.86 -12.85
CA ALA A 462 -25.85 9.10 -11.94
C ALA A 462 -25.98 10.59 -11.61
N GLU A 463 -27.22 11.03 -11.36
CA GLU A 463 -27.51 12.39 -10.93
C GLU A 463 -26.85 12.64 -9.57
N MET A 464 -26.12 13.75 -9.42
CA MET A 464 -25.62 14.19 -8.12
C MET A 464 -26.70 14.93 -7.33
N VAL A 465 -27.07 14.38 -6.18
CA VAL A 465 -28.13 14.89 -5.30
C VAL A 465 -27.53 15.46 -4.03
N GLY A 466 -27.97 16.68 -3.70
CA GLY A 466 -27.59 17.36 -2.46
C GLY A 466 -26.28 18.15 -2.51
N ALA A 467 -26.09 18.88 -1.39
CA ALA A 467 -24.95 19.70 -0.94
C ALA A 467 -24.83 21.16 -1.44
N GLU A 468 -25.74 22.05 -1.00
CA GLU A 468 -25.43 23.49 -0.94
C GLU A 468 -24.89 23.94 0.44
N ASP A 469 -25.26 23.32 1.58
CA ASP A 469 -25.03 23.95 2.90
C ASP A 469 -24.12 23.23 3.92
N ARG A 470 -23.64 22.01 3.67
CA ARG A 470 -22.77 21.32 4.65
C ARG A 470 -21.29 21.58 4.36
N ARG A 471 -20.81 22.72 4.89
CA ARG A 471 -19.41 23.18 5.08
C ARG A 471 -18.94 24.23 4.07
N ARG A 472 -19.15 25.51 4.43
CA ARG A 472 -18.46 26.70 3.86
C ARG A 472 -16.92 26.62 3.87
N ASN A 473 -16.32 25.60 4.48
CA ASN A 473 -14.86 25.37 4.51
C ASN A 473 -14.37 24.28 3.52
N LEU A 474 -15.23 23.70 2.68
CA LEU A 474 -14.87 22.72 1.64
C LEU A 474 -14.75 23.32 0.22
N ALA A 475 -14.73 24.65 0.10
CA ALA A 475 -14.80 25.42 -1.14
C ALA A 475 -13.67 25.19 -2.19
N LYS A 476 -12.86 24.15 -2.06
CA LYS A 476 -11.78 23.79 -3.00
C LYS A 476 -11.92 22.42 -3.67
N ARG A 477 -12.91 21.62 -3.30
CA ARG A 477 -13.08 20.27 -3.85
C ARG A 477 -14.32 20.26 -4.74
N ASP A 478 -14.30 19.47 -5.80
CA ASP A 478 -15.45 19.33 -6.68
C ASP A 478 -16.62 18.65 -5.96
N ARG A 479 -17.85 19.00 -6.36
CA ARG A 479 -19.10 18.50 -5.77
C ARG A 479 -19.20 16.98 -5.73
N TRP A 480 -18.64 16.30 -6.73
CA TRP A 480 -18.63 14.84 -6.80
C TRP A 480 -17.92 14.20 -5.60
N HIS A 481 -17.03 14.92 -4.90
CA HIS A 481 -16.35 14.36 -3.72
C HIS A 481 -17.29 14.03 -2.55
N TRP A 482 -18.48 14.61 -2.50
CA TRP A 482 -19.41 14.45 -1.38
C TRP A 482 -20.86 14.21 -1.74
N ALA A 483 -21.33 14.70 -2.89
CA ALA A 483 -22.73 14.59 -3.26
C ALA A 483 -23.15 13.12 -3.34
N ASP A 484 -24.30 12.82 -2.79
CA ASP A 484 -24.94 11.53 -2.98
C ASP A 484 -25.39 11.41 -4.43
N VAL A 485 -25.67 10.19 -4.89
CA VAL A 485 -26.04 9.93 -6.28
C VAL A 485 -27.38 9.23 -6.36
N ARG A 486 -28.16 9.57 -7.39
CA ARG A 486 -29.42 8.91 -7.71
C ARG A 486 -29.35 8.32 -9.11
N LEU A 487 -29.78 7.08 -9.22
CA LEU A 487 -29.90 6.34 -10.47
C LEU A 487 -31.34 5.81 -10.55
N GLY A 488 -31.98 5.92 -11.72
CA GLY A 488 -33.32 5.37 -11.92
C GLY A 488 -33.34 3.85 -11.85
N GLU A 489 -34.49 3.26 -11.50
CA GLU A 489 -34.64 1.80 -11.40
C GLU A 489 -34.32 1.10 -12.72
N ASP A 490 -34.88 1.55 -13.84
CA ASP A 490 -34.64 0.94 -15.16
C ASP A 490 -33.14 0.97 -15.53
N GLN A 491 -32.50 2.12 -15.34
CA GLN A 491 -31.07 2.29 -15.60
C GLN A 491 -30.21 1.40 -14.68
N PHE A 492 -30.58 1.25 -13.40
CA PHE A 492 -29.91 0.33 -12.49
C PHE A 492 -30.06 -1.12 -12.96
N LEU A 493 -31.28 -1.53 -13.33
CA LEU A 493 -31.55 -2.88 -13.81
C LEU A 493 -30.84 -3.19 -15.11
N GLU A 494 -30.70 -2.23 -16.03
CA GLU A 494 -29.89 -2.38 -17.26
C GLU A 494 -28.43 -2.69 -16.93
N LEU A 495 -27.78 -1.89 -16.07
CA LEU A 495 -26.40 -2.11 -15.67
C LEU A 495 -26.17 -3.49 -15.03
N ILE A 496 -27.08 -3.88 -14.14
CA ILE A 496 -27.02 -5.18 -13.47
C ILE A 496 -27.24 -6.31 -14.47
N THR A 497 -28.15 -6.14 -15.44
CA THR A 497 -28.40 -7.13 -16.51
C THR A 497 -27.12 -7.36 -17.32
N GLU A 498 -26.51 -6.29 -17.83
CA GLU A 498 -25.29 -6.36 -18.65
C GLU A 498 -24.15 -7.02 -17.86
N ALA A 499 -23.96 -6.63 -16.60
CA ALA A 499 -22.91 -7.21 -15.77
C ALA A 499 -23.12 -8.70 -15.50
N ILE A 500 -24.35 -9.14 -15.16
CA ILE A 500 -24.68 -10.55 -14.96
C ILE A 500 -24.46 -11.37 -16.24
N GLU A 501 -24.92 -10.86 -17.39
CA GLU A 501 -24.75 -11.53 -18.68
C GLU A 501 -23.27 -11.64 -19.08
N SER A 502 -22.48 -10.61 -18.78
CA SER A 502 -21.03 -10.63 -19.02
C SER A 502 -20.31 -11.71 -18.22
N VAL A 503 -20.72 -11.99 -16.99
CA VAL A 503 -20.14 -13.07 -16.16
C VAL A 503 -20.61 -14.43 -16.65
N ARG A 504 -21.88 -14.57 -17.03
CA ARG A 504 -22.44 -15.83 -17.52
C ARG A 504 -21.81 -16.27 -18.85
N SER A 505 -21.62 -15.34 -19.78
CA SER A 505 -21.05 -15.63 -21.10
C SER A 505 -19.57 -16.03 -21.06
N ARG A 506 -18.83 -15.61 -20.02
CA ARG A 506 -17.40 -15.97 -19.82
C ARG A 506 -17.18 -17.39 -19.29
N GLY A 507 -18.23 -18.10 -18.92
CA GLY A 507 -18.17 -19.49 -18.46
C GLY A 507 -18.78 -20.51 -19.43
N ALA A 508 -19.06 -20.10 -20.67
CA ALA A 508 -19.58 -20.95 -21.74
C ALA A 508 -18.46 -21.38 -22.71
#